data_AF-A0A2E9NRT7-F1
#
_entry.id   AF-A0A2E9NRT7-F1
#
_cell.length_a   1.000
_cell.length_b   1.000
_cell.length_c   1.000
_cell.angle_alpha   90.00
_cell.angle_beta   90.00
_cell.angle_gamma   90.00
#
_symmetry.space_group_name_H-M   'P 1'
#
loop_
_entity.id
_entity.type
_entity.pdbx_description
1 polymer ?
#
loop_
_entity_poly.entity_id
_entity_poly.type
_entity_poly.pdbx_seq_one_letter_code
_entity_poly.pdbx_strand_id
1 'polypeptide(L)'
;MKKNNLPICHVFLVFTLGLVIQFAPLKVLATETQDSYAFMSAQDLYDALSQQSQVALGYMLGIVDAKKGSQPDGSCFAVPWQPDADEVLVNAYLDYWPSVADFSMKAPEALTQLMTKNFPCDP
;
A
#
# COMPACT_ATOMS: atom_id res chain seq x y z
N MET A 1 67.87 -30.42 -32.86
CA MET A 1 66.89 -29.64 -33.66
C MET A 1 65.68 -29.40 -32.74
N LYS A 2 65.37 -28.21 -32.17
CA LYS A 2 64.91 -26.92 -32.76
C LYS A 2 63.88 -27.16 -33.89
N LYS A 3 62.63 -26.68 -33.89
CA LYS A 3 61.96 -25.54 -33.22
C LYS A 3 60.46 -25.82 -33.03
N ASN A 4 59.88 -25.14 -32.04
CA ASN A 4 58.44 -24.90 -31.83
C ASN A 4 57.78 -24.22 -33.05
N ASN A 5 56.44 -24.30 -33.15
CA ASN A 5 55.52 -23.17 -33.38
C ASN A 5 54.09 -23.65 -33.70
N LEU A 6 53.14 -23.42 -32.79
CA LEU A 6 51.76 -23.10 -33.17
C LEU A 6 51.17 -22.14 -32.11
N PRO A 7 50.79 -20.90 -32.45
CA PRO A 7 50.25 -19.94 -31.50
C PRO A 7 48.73 -20.14 -31.40
N ILE A 8 48.26 -20.83 -30.36
CA ILE A 8 46.82 -20.93 -30.09
C ILE A 8 46.41 -19.71 -29.25
N CYS A 9 45.98 -18.67 -29.97
CA CYS A 9 44.87 -17.77 -29.64
C CYS A 9 44.51 -17.60 -28.15
N HIS A 10 45.29 -16.80 -27.43
CA HIS A 10 44.86 -16.16 -26.17
C HIS A 10 43.91 -14.97 -26.45
N VAL A 11 42.72 -15.22 -26.99
CA VAL A 11 41.71 -14.14 -27.18
C VAL A 11 40.31 -14.53 -26.67
N PHE A 12 40.05 -15.78 -26.29
CA PHE A 12 38.68 -16.24 -25.96
C PHE A 12 38.44 -16.62 -24.50
N LEU A 13 39.08 -15.94 -23.53
CA LEU A 13 38.94 -16.29 -22.11
C LEU A 13 38.61 -15.11 -21.18
N VAL A 14 37.83 -14.14 -21.67
CA VAL A 14 37.31 -13.04 -20.81
C VAL A 14 35.81 -12.78 -21.02
N PHE A 15 35.08 -13.60 -21.78
CA PHE A 15 33.66 -13.31 -22.09
C PHE A 15 32.61 -14.23 -21.44
N THR A 16 33.02 -15.14 -20.55
CA THR A 16 32.09 -16.13 -19.95
C THR A 16 32.03 -16.06 -18.42
N LEU A 17 32.25 -14.88 -17.83
CA LEU A 17 31.95 -14.65 -16.40
C LEU A 17 31.13 -13.38 -16.14
N GLY A 18 30.55 -12.78 -17.18
CA GLY A 18 29.77 -11.54 -17.09
C GLY A 18 28.28 -11.68 -17.42
N LEU A 19 27.80 -12.89 -17.75
CA LEU A 19 26.47 -13.09 -18.34
C LEU A 19 25.58 -14.05 -17.54
N VAL A 20 25.59 -13.94 -16.20
CA VAL A 20 24.62 -14.65 -15.31
C VAL A 20 24.02 -13.69 -14.28
N ILE A 21 23.92 -12.39 -14.59
CA ILE A 21 23.24 -11.40 -13.73
C ILE A 21 22.13 -10.66 -14.48
N GLN A 22 21.52 -11.30 -15.48
CA GLN A 22 20.33 -10.76 -16.14
C GLN A 22 19.30 -11.89 -16.18
N PHE A 23 18.03 -11.57 -15.93
CA PHE A 23 16.87 -12.47 -15.90
C PHE A 23 16.43 -13.09 -14.57
N ALA A 24 16.80 -12.52 -13.43
CA ALA A 24 15.83 -12.50 -12.33
C ALA A 24 14.92 -11.29 -12.58
N PRO A 25 13.62 -11.44 -12.85
CA PRO A 25 12.73 -10.30 -12.72
C PRO A 25 12.87 -9.87 -11.26
N LEU A 26 13.43 -8.68 -11.05
CA LEU A 26 13.34 -8.01 -9.77
C LEU A 26 11.84 -7.77 -9.59
N LYS A 27 11.14 -8.73 -8.99
CA LYS A 27 9.85 -8.49 -8.35
C LYS A 27 10.19 -7.57 -7.20
N VAL A 28 10.32 -6.28 -7.50
CA VAL A 28 10.02 -5.25 -6.52
C VAL A 28 8.54 -5.46 -6.24
N LEU A 29 8.26 -6.38 -5.32
CA LEU A 29 7.03 -6.37 -4.59
C LEU A 29 7.10 -5.03 -3.87
N ALA A 30 6.47 -4.01 -4.47
CA ALA A 30 6.08 -2.85 -3.71
C ALA A 30 5.10 -3.41 -2.68
N THR A 31 5.65 -3.88 -1.56
CA THR A 31 4.90 -3.94 -0.33
C THR A 31 4.53 -2.50 -0.10
N GLU A 32 3.32 -2.10 -0.54
CA GLU A 32 2.75 -0.83 -0.13
C GLU A 32 2.65 -0.90 1.39
N THR A 33 3.70 -0.42 2.05
CA THR A 33 3.71 -0.32 3.48
C THR A 33 2.64 0.69 3.85
N GLN A 34 2.01 0.46 4.99
CA GLN A 34 0.99 1.32 5.59
C GLN A 34 1.38 2.82 5.62
N ASP A 35 2.69 3.08 5.56
CA ASP A 35 3.31 4.40 5.50
C ASP A 35 3.10 5.15 4.17
N SER A 36 2.86 4.47 3.05
CA SER A 36 2.76 5.11 1.72
C SER A 36 1.59 6.10 1.62
N TYR A 37 0.55 5.89 2.43
CA TYR A 37 -0.62 6.77 2.50
C TYR A 37 -0.68 7.60 3.80
N ALA A 38 0.28 7.44 4.72
CA ALA A 38 0.23 8.02 6.06
C ALA A 38 0.74 9.47 6.09
N PHE A 39 -0.06 10.41 5.57
CA PHE A 39 0.24 11.84 5.59
C PHE A 39 -0.27 12.57 6.84
N MET A 40 -1.38 12.11 7.45
CA MET A 40 -1.98 12.75 8.64
C MET A 40 -2.32 11.74 9.74
N SER A 41 -2.44 12.22 10.99
CA SER A 41 -2.95 11.39 12.08
C SER A 41 -4.44 11.09 11.89
N ALA A 42 -4.94 10.07 12.57
CA ALA A 42 -6.37 9.77 12.56
C ALA A 42 -7.20 10.89 13.24
N GLN A 43 -6.64 11.56 14.24
CA GLN A 43 -7.25 12.74 14.86
C GLN A 43 -7.35 13.91 13.88
N ASP A 44 -6.29 14.22 13.13
CA ASP A 44 -6.31 15.31 12.15
C ASP A 44 -7.37 15.05 11.05
N LEU A 45 -7.50 13.79 10.62
CA LEU A 45 -8.55 13.40 9.68
C LEU A 45 -9.95 13.65 10.26
N TYR A 46 -10.18 13.28 11.53
CA TYR A 46 -11.45 13.50 12.22
C TYR A 46 -11.76 15.01 12.34
N ASP A 47 -10.79 15.80 12.79
CA ASP A 47 -10.96 17.25 12.96
C ASP A 47 -11.23 17.93 11.62
N ALA A 48 -10.58 17.50 10.54
CA ALA A 48 -10.81 18.04 9.22
C ALA A 48 -12.16 17.63 8.62
N LEU A 49 -12.58 16.37 8.79
CA LEU A 49 -13.88 15.89 8.31
C LEU A 49 -15.05 16.50 9.09
N SER A 50 -14.91 16.71 10.40
CA SER A 50 -15.94 17.40 11.21
C SER A 50 -16.15 18.86 10.79
N GLN A 51 -15.11 19.47 10.20
CA GLN A 51 -15.15 20.78 9.56
C GLN A 51 -15.54 20.73 8.07
N GLN A 52 -16.01 19.58 7.58
CA GLN A 52 -16.46 19.37 6.20
C GLN A 52 -15.37 19.62 5.14
N SER A 53 -14.11 19.36 5.49
CA SER A 53 -12.98 19.53 4.56
C SER A 53 -13.06 18.58 3.38
N GLN A 54 -13.19 19.16 2.18
CA GLN A 54 -13.20 18.39 0.91
C GLN A 54 -11.85 17.72 0.62
N VAL A 55 -10.75 18.30 1.10
CA VAL A 55 -9.41 17.71 0.96
C VAL A 55 -9.31 16.45 1.83
N ALA A 56 -9.83 16.51 3.06
CA ALA A 56 -9.86 15.36 3.95
C ALA A 56 -10.80 14.25 3.44
N LEU A 57 -11.94 14.63 2.85
CA LEU A 57 -12.83 13.69 2.17
C LEU A 57 -12.10 12.96 1.03
N GLY A 58 -11.47 13.69 0.11
CA GLY A 58 -10.72 13.08 -0.99
C GLY A 58 -9.60 12.16 -0.50
N TYR A 59 -8.90 12.55 0.57
CA TYR A 59 -7.87 11.72 1.19
C TYR A 59 -8.44 10.43 1.80
N MET A 60 -9.54 10.52 2.55
CA MET A 60 -10.25 9.36 3.10
C MET A 60 -10.68 8.40 1.98
N LEU A 61 -11.35 8.91 0.95
CA LEU A 61 -11.82 8.10 -0.18
C LEU A 61 -10.66 7.43 -0.93
N GLY A 62 -9.54 8.14 -1.11
CA GLY A 62 -8.34 7.58 -1.71
C GLY A 62 -7.75 6.40 -0.93
N ILE A 63 -7.69 6.50 0.40
CA ILE A 63 -7.24 5.39 1.26
C ILE A 63 -8.19 4.21 1.16
N VAL A 64 -9.50 4.46 1.29
CA VAL A 64 -10.52 3.42 1.27
C VAL A 64 -10.51 2.68 -0.06
N ASP A 65 -10.40 3.39 -1.19
CA ASP A 65 -10.33 2.78 -2.51
C ASP A 65 -9.04 1.97 -2.71
N ALA A 66 -7.89 2.51 -2.28
CA ALA A 66 -6.60 1.83 -2.41
C ALA A 66 -6.51 0.54 -1.58
N LYS A 67 -7.20 0.48 -0.44
CA LYS A 67 -7.08 -0.62 0.52
C LYS A 67 -8.24 -1.61 0.51
N LYS A 68 -9.30 -1.39 -0.28
CA LYS A 68 -10.44 -2.32 -0.35
C LYS A 68 -10.02 -3.75 -0.72
N GLY A 69 -10.73 -4.72 -0.16
CA GLY A 69 -10.43 -6.15 -0.33
C GLY A 69 -9.68 -6.73 0.86
N SER A 70 -8.92 -7.80 0.60
CA SER A 70 -8.21 -8.57 1.62
C SER A 70 -7.10 -7.76 2.30
N GLN A 71 -7.08 -7.82 3.62
CA GLN A 71 -6.05 -7.23 4.48
C GLN A 71 -4.99 -8.28 4.86
N PRO A 72 -3.79 -7.86 5.31
CA PRO A 72 -2.72 -8.79 5.71
C PRO A 72 -3.06 -9.69 6.89
N ASP A 73 -3.98 -9.27 7.76
CA ASP A 73 -4.46 -10.04 8.93
C ASP A 73 -5.56 -11.05 8.57
N GLY A 74 -5.90 -11.18 7.27
CA GLY A 74 -6.95 -12.06 6.77
C GLY A 74 -8.36 -11.45 6.83
N SER A 75 -8.51 -10.24 7.37
CA SER A 75 -9.77 -9.51 7.28
C SER A 75 -10.03 -8.98 5.87
N CYS A 76 -11.23 -8.49 5.60
CA CYS A 76 -11.60 -7.96 4.29
C CYS A 76 -12.65 -6.87 4.47
N PHE A 77 -12.56 -5.79 3.71
CA PHE A 77 -13.62 -4.79 3.65
C PHE A 77 -13.94 -4.36 2.21
N ALA A 78 -15.18 -3.93 1.99
CA ALA A 78 -15.64 -3.39 0.71
C ALA A 78 -16.16 -1.96 0.89
N VAL A 79 -16.19 -1.21 -0.21
CA VAL A 79 -16.85 0.10 -0.23
C VAL A 79 -18.35 -0.11 -0.38
N PRO A 80 -19.21 0.52 0.43
CA PRO A 80 -20.65 0.37 0.32
C PRO A 80 -21.15 0.81 -1.07
N TRP A 81 -21.96 -0.02 -1.71
CA TRP A 81 -22.47 0.21 -3.06
C TRP A 81 -23.79 1.00 -3.03
N GLN A 82 -23.69 2.30 -2.79
CA GLN A 82 -24.85 3.20 -2.73
C GLN A 82 -24.50 4.62 -3.20
N PRO A 83 -25.48 5.43 -3.63
CA PRO A 83 -25.23 6.76 -4.21
C PRO A 83 -24.57 7.76 -3.25
N ASP A 84 -24.77 7.58 -1.94
CA ASP A 84 -24.31 8.41 -0.82
C ASP A 84 -23.19 7.72 -0.01
N ALA A 85 -22.40 6.86 -0.67
CA ALA A 85 -21.33 6.10 -0.02
C ALA A 85 -20.30 7.00 0.67
N ASP A 86 -20.01 8.17 0.11
CA ASP A 86 -19.11 9.16 0.71
C ASP A 86 -19.63 9.70 2.04
N GLU A 87 -20.91 10.10 2.10
CA GLU A 87 -21.55 10.55 3.34
C GLU A 87 -21.59 9.44 4.39
N VAL A 88 -21.96 8.21 3.99
CA VAL A 88 -21.98 7.06 4.90
C VAL A 88 -20.59 6.76 5.47
N LEU A 89 -19.55 6.82 4.64
CA LEU A 89 -18.18 6.61 5.10
C LEU A 89 -17.77 7.70 6.10
N VAL A 90 -17.99 8.98 5.77
CA VAL A 90 -17.64 10.11 6.66
C VAL A 90 -18.34 9.97 8.00
N ASN A 91 -19.66 9.75 8.00
CA ASN A 91 -20.44 9.58 9.22
C ASN A 91 -19.94 8.39 10.05
N ALA A 92 -19.65 7.25 9.40
CA ALA A 92 -19.10 6.09 10.07
C ALA A 92 -17.74 6.40 10.74
N TYR A 93 -16.87 7.20 10.10
CA TYR A 93 -15.60 7.61 10.70
C TYR A 93 -15.77 8.60 11.86
N LEU A 94 -16.65 9.59 11.71
CA LEU A 94 -16.97 10.57 12.76
C LEU A 94 -17.60 9.90 13.99
N ASP A 95 -18.41 8.86 13.81
CA ASP A 95 -18.97 8.08 14.92
C ASP A 95 -17.94 7.14 15.56
N TYR A 96 -17.05 6.56 14.75
CA TYR A 96 -16.06 5.59 15.19
C TYR A 96 -14.92 6.23 16.00
N TRP A 97 -14.32 7.30 15.48
CA TRP A 97 -13.06 7.80 16.00
C TRP A 97 -13.12 8.22 17.47
N PRO A 98 -14.15 8.93 17.96
CA PRO A 98 -14.26 9.29 19.38
C PRO A 98 -14.32 8.09 20.32
N SER A 99 -14.79 6.94 19.85
CA SER A 99 -14.88 5.70 20.64
C SER A 99 -13.54 4.97 20.76
N VAL A 100 -12.61 5.23 19.85
CA VAL A 100 -11.26 4.64 19.85
C VAL A 100 -10.26 5.58 20.48
N ALA A 101 -10.19 6.83 20.02
CA ALA A 101 -9.37 7.92 20.54
C ALA A 101 -7.89 7.56 20.78
N ASP A 102 -7.31 6.66 19.98
CA ASP A 102 -5.88 6.33 20.04
C ASP A 102 -5.07 7.33 19.20
N PHE A 103 -4.66 8.42 19.82
CA PHE A 103 -3.90 9.50 19.16
C PHE A 103 -2.55 9.09 18.55
N SER A 104 -2.08 7.86 18.77
CA SER A 104 -0.89 7.35 18.09
C SER A 104 -1.16 6.89 16.65
N MET A 105 -2.42 6.58 16.33
CA MET A 105 -2.80 6.01 15.03
C MET A 105 -2.70 7.02 13.88
N LYS A 106 -2.30 6.51 12.72
CA LYS A 106 -2.40 7.22 11.44
C LYS A 106 -3.74 6.96 10.80
N ALA A 107 -4.19 7.89 9.96
CA ALA A 107 -5.48 7.79 9.28
C ALA A 107 -5.69 6.46 8.51
N PRO A 108 -4.70 5.94 7.73
CA PRO A 108 -4.88 4.65 7.04
C PRO A 108 -5.18 3.48 7.98
N GLU A 109 -4.57 3.47 9.16
CA GLU A 109 -4.78 2.41 10.15
C GLU A 109 -6.18 2.48 10.76
N ALA A 110 -6.58 3.67 11.22
CA ALA A 110 -7.90 3.89 11.78
C ALA A 110 -9.02 3.61 10.77
N LEU A 111 -8.83 4.00 9.51
CA LEU A 111 -9.75 3.70 8.42
C LEU A 111 -9.81 2.20 8.11
N THR A 112 -8.68 1.49 8.11
CA THR A 112 -8.70 0.03 7.90
C THR A 112 -9.50 -0.67 9.00
N GLN A 113 -9.27 -0.30 10.26
CA GLN A 113 -10.02 -0.86 11.39
C GLN A 113 -11.52 -0.53 11.32
N LEU A 114 -11.87 0.73 11.04
CA LEU A 114 -13.26 1.14 10.80
C LEU A 114 -13.90 0.28 9.70
N MET A 115 -13.25 0.21 8.54
CA MET A 115 -13.81 -0.42 7.36
C MET A 115 -14.00 -1.91 7.56
N THR A 116 -13.00 -2.60 8.13
CA THR A 116 -13.11 -4.02 8.47
C THR A 116 -14.24 -4.29 9.47
N LYS A 117 -14.48 -3.38 10.42
CA LYS A 117 -15.53 -3.53 11.43
C LYS A 117 -16.94 -3.27 10.88
N ASN A 118 -17.10 -2.25 10.04
CA ASN A 118 -18.42 -1.74 9.66
C ASN A 118 -18.84 -2.13 8.24
N PHE A 119 -17.89 -2.48 7.37
CA PHE A 119 -18.13 -2.76 5.95
C PHE A 119 -17.35 -4.01 5.47
N PRO A 120 -17.53 -5.19 6.10
CA PRO A 120 -16.83 -6.40 5.67
C PRO A 120 -17.23 -6.83 4.24
N CYS A 121 -16.34 -7.53 3.53
CA CYS A 121 -16.58 -7.96 2.15
C CYS A 121 -17.79 -8.90 1.98
N ASP A 122 -18.13 -9.66 3.03
CA ASP A 122 -19.33 -10.47 3.19
C ASP A 122 -19.77 -10.35 4.66
N PRO A 123 -21.08 -10.36 4.98
CA PRO A 123 -21.58 -10.32 6.36
C PRO A 123 -21.27 -11.57 7.19
#